data_AF-A0A428ZB99-F1
#
_entry.id   AF-A0A428ZB99-F1
#
_cell.length_a   1.000
_cell.length_b   1.000
_cell.length_c   1.000
_cell.angle_alpha   90.00
_cell.angle_beta   90.00
_cell.angle_gamma   90.00
#
_symmetry.space_group_name_H-M   'P 1'
#
loop_
_entity.id
_entity.type
_entity.pdbx_description
1 polymer ?
#
loop_
_entity_poly.entity_id
_entity_poly.type
_entity_poly.pdbx_seq_one_letter_code
_entity_poly.pdbx_strand_id
1 'polypeptide(L)'
;MPTTMDADSGQRVVRPNLVAREALLLWPRRVAVSTATIQEAGLWPVFAVVLGEREPDEDPGVLPLYELLEQPEHLERISVVVGRCHWTIIDPRHALLELSVRATAPVSFEIDIILPARSVLNALDLLARGGTIAITTERHSGTLTPRADIRDALTKLVLISCPPSAELEAVAAAVSEAVC
;
A
#
# COMPACT_ATOMS: atom_id res chain seq x y z
N MET A 1 -6.63 54.24 8.08
CA MET A 1 -7.38 53.05 7.64
C MET A 1 -6.62 51.82 8.10
N PRO A 2 -7.17 50.98 8.98
CA PRO A 2 -6.47 49.82 9.49
C PRO A 2 -6.77 48.56 8.68
N THR A 3 -5.67 47.89 8.32
CA THR A 3 -5.32 46.46 8.46
C THR A 3 -6.23 45.32 7.97
N THR A 4 -5.53 44.40 7.29
CA THR A 4 -5.69 42.94 7.27
C THR A 4 -6.80 42.35 6.41
N MET A 5 -6.38 41.70 5.32
CA MET A 5 -6.92 40.40 4.95
C MET A 5 -5.73 39.50 4.66
N ASP A 6 -5.55 38.53 5.56
CA ASP A 6 -4.56 37.48 5.52
C ASP A 6 -4.66 36.66 4.23
N ALA A 7 -3.48 36.28 3.77
CA ALA A 7 -3.28 35.37 2.65
C ALA A 7 -3.89 34.00 2.97
N ASP A 8 -5.02 33.69 2.36
CA ASP A 8 -5.46 32.32 2.15
C ASP A 8 -4.64 31.70 1.02
N SER A 9 -3.34 31.51 1.28
CA SER A 9 -2.50 30.61 0.49
C SER A 9 -2.79 29.19 0.96
N GLY A 10 -3.95 28.67 0.56
CA GLY A 10 -4.29 27.24 0.57
C GLY A 10 -3.37 26.50 -0.38
N GLN A 11 -2.11 26.36 0.01
CA GLN A 11 -1.13 25.55 -0.71
C GLN A 11 -1.56 24.10 -0.51
N ARG A 12 -2.34 23.57 -1.47
CA ARG A 12 -2.53 22.12 -1.62
C ARG A 12 -1.13 21.53 -1.59
N VAL A 13 -0.78 20.85 -0.50
CA VAL A 13 0.40 20.00 -0.45
C VAL A 13 0.18 18.98 -1.57
N VAL A 14 0.90 19.14 -2.67
CA VAL A 14 0.86 18.21 -3.79
C VAL A 14 1.51 16.94 -3.25
N ARG A 15 0.70 15.89 -3.11
CA ARG A 15 1.23 14.58 -2.75
C ARG A 15 1.84 13.96 -4.00
N PRO A 16 3.00 13.31 -3.88
CA PRO A 16 3.55 12.53 -4.97
C PRO A 16 2.56 11.44 -5.40
N ASN A 17 2.34 11.35 -6.71
CA ASN A 17 1.56 10.29 -7.33
C ASN A 17 2.50 9.21 -7.86
N LEU A 18 2.33 7.99 -7.36
CA LEU A 18 3.03 6.81 -7.84
C LEU A 18 2.07 5.92 -8.61
N VAL A 19 2.56 5.21 -9.61
CA VAL A 19 1.75 4.26 -10.36
C VAL A 19 2.19 2.84 -10.01
N ALA A 20 1.27 2.04 -9.50
CA ALA A 20 1.54 0.63 -9.25
C ALA A 20 1.72 -0.12 -10.57
N ARG A 21 2.76 -0.94 -10.66
CA ARG A 21 3.01 -1.83 -11.79
C ARG A 21 2.13 -3.07 -11.72
N GLU A 22 2.00 -3.63 -10.52
CA GLU A 22 1.20 -4.81 -10.25
C GLU A 22 0.68 -4.79 -8.81
N ALA A 23 -0.24 -5.71 -8.50
CA ALA A 23 -0.63 -5.97 -7.14
C ALA A 23 -0.77 -7.49 -6.91
N LEU A 24 -0.34 -7.94 -5.74
CA LEU A 24 -0.22 -9.34 -5.39
C LEU A 24 -1.00 -9.60 -4.10
N LEU A 25 -1.83 -10.64 -4.10
CA LEU A 25 -2.43 -11.14 -2.87
C LEU A 25 -1.54 -12.26 -2.32
N LEU A 26 -0.89 -11.98 -1.19
CA LEU A 26 0.03 -12.89 -0.54
C LEU A 26 -0.68 -13.62 0.59
N TRP A 27 -0.48 -14.94 0.66
CA TRP A 27 -1.00 -15.82 1.69
C TRP A 27 0.14 -16.56 2.38
N PRO A 28 0.04 -16.83 3.70
CA PRO A 28 1.03 -17.60 4.39
C PRO A 28 0.95 -19.05 3.91
N ARG A 29 2.10 -19.67 3.61
CA ARG A 29 2.16 -21.13 3.52
C ARG A 29 2.14 -21.73 4.92
N ARG A 30 1.55 -22.93 5.03
CA ARG A 30 1.38 -23.74 6.26
C ARG A 30 2.30 -23.28 7.41
N VAL A 31 1.69 -22.74 8.46
CA VAL A 31 2.32 -22.34 9.75
C VAL A 31 3.00 -23.52 10.47
N ALA A 32 2.99 -24.73 9.89
CA ALA A 32 3.36 -25.98 10.53
C ALA A 32 4.86 -26.18 10.79
N VAL A 33 5.76 -25.33 10.26
CA VAL A 33 7.22 -25.41 10.55
C VAL A 33 7.88 -24.03 10.55
N SER A 34 7.11 -22.94 10.54
CA SER A 34 7.66 -21.59 10.50
C SER A 34 7.89 -21.08 11.92
N THR A 35 9.05 -20.48 12.17
CA THR A 35 9.36 -19.70 13.39
C THR A 35 8.53 -18.42 13.51
N ALA A 36 7.52 -18.22 12.65
CA ALA A 36 6.68 -17.05 12.64
C ALA A 36 5.93 -16.88 13.96
N THR A 37 5.97 -15.65 14.48
CA THR A 37 5.25 -15.30 15.71
C THR A 37 3.74 -15.21 15.44
N ILE A 38 2.90 -15.37 16.49
CA ILE A 38 1.43 -15.19 16.37
C ILE A 38 1.08 -13.82 15.77
N GLN A 39 1.90 -12.81 16.07
CA GLN A 39 1.75 -11.45 15.53
C GLN A 39 2.00 -11.41 14.02
N GLU A 40 3.02 -12.12 13.51
CA GLU A 40 3.30 -12.24 12.07
C GLU A 40 2.21 -13.02 11.35
N ALA A 41 1.62 -14.04 11.99
CA ALA A 41 0.48 -14.78 11.44
C ALA A 41 -0.78 -13.91 11.30
N GLY A 42 -0.97 -12.92 12.18
CA GLY A 42 -2.11 -12.00 12.17
C GLY A 42 -2.07 -10.94 11.06
N LEU A 43 -0.95 -10.79 10.34
CA LEU A 43 -0.81 -9.84 9.23
C LEU A 43 -1.42 -10.37 7.92
N TRP A 44 -1.79 -11.65 7.89
CA TRP A 44 -2.26 -12.31 6.68
C TRP A 44 -3.79 -12.29 6.55
N PRO A 45 -4.33 -12.16 5.32
CA PRO A 45 -3.63 -11.99 4.05
C PRO A 45 -3.00 -10.60 3.90
N VAL A 46 -1.90 -10.52 3.14
CA VAL A 46 -1.22 -9.27 2.83
C VAL A 46 -1.47 -8.91 1.38
N PHE A 47 -1.99 -7.71 1.14
CA PHE A 47 -2.16 -7.18 -0.21
C PHE A 47 -0.97 -6.30 -0.57
N ALA A 48 -0.06 -6.80 -1.42
CA ALA A 48 1.15 -6.08 -1.82
C ALA A 48 0.92 -5.27 -3.10
N VAL A 49 1.17 -3.97 -3.02
CA VAL A 49 1.24 -3.06 -4.16
C VAL A 49 2.70 -2.93 -4.57
N VAL A 50 2.97 -3.19 -5.86
CA VAL A 50 4.33 -3.18 -6.40
C VAL A 50 4.53 -1.91 -7.20
N LEU A 51 5.51 -1.12 -6.78
CA LEU A 51 5.94 0.10 -7.43
C LEU A 51 7.09 -0.19 -8.41
N GLY A 52 7.32 0.75 -9.32
CA GLY A 52 8.57 0.77 -10.09
C GLY A 52 9.77 1.02 -9.17
N GLU A 53 10.96 0.93 -9.76
CA GLU A 53 12.16 1.43 -9.10
C GLU A 53 12.16 2.97 -9.13
N ARG A 54 12.82 3.58 -8.14
CA ARG A 54 12.90 5.03 -8.05
C ARG A 54 13.59 5.63 -9.27
N GLU A 55 12.96 6.62 -9.90
CA GLU A 55 13.58 7.39 -10.99
C GLU A 55 14.27 8.66 -10.45
N PRO A 56 15.36 9.15 -11.08
CA PRO A 56 16.11 10.31 -10.57
C PRO A 56 15.31 11.61 -10.48
N ASP A 57 14.25 11.74 -11.27
CA ASP A 57 13.36 12.90 -11.39
C ASP A 57 12.02 12.74 -10.65
N GLU A 58 11.82 11.65 -9.90
CA GLU A 58 10.65 11.49 -9.02
C GLU A 58 10.63 12.54 -7.91
N ASP A 59 9.42 12.85 -7.42
CA ASP A 59 9.20 13.83 -6.37
C ASP A 59 10.01 13.50 -5.09
N PRO A 60 10.82 14.42 -4.55
CA PRO A 60 11.59 14.17 -3.32
C PRO A 60 10.75 13.69 -2.12
N GLY A 61 9.44 13.94 -2.11
CA GLY A 61 8.51 13.44 -1.08
C GLY A 61 8.36 11.91 -1.04
N VAL A 62 8.72 11.19 -2.11
CA VAL A 62 8.72 9.70 -2.13
C VAL A 62 9.98 9.09 -1.56
N LEU A 63 11.04 9.89 -1.40
CA LEU A 63 12.35 9.45 -0.94
C LEU A 63 12.29 8.61 0.35
N PRO A 64 11.54 9.00 1.40
CA PRO A 64 11.54 8.27 2.65
C PRO A 64 10.91 6.87 2.52
N LEU A 65 9.97 6.68 1.58
CA LEU A 65 9.41 5.36 1.27
C LEU A 65 10.46 4.49 0.58
N TYR A 66 11.12 5.01 -0.45
CA TYR A 66 12.14 4.24 -1.17
C TYR A 66 13.34 3.93 -0.28
N GLU A 67 13.74 4.82 0.61
CA GLU A 67 14.77 4.52 1.62
C GLU A 67 14.34 3.38 2.55
N LEU A 68 13.07 3.33 3.00
CA LEU A 68 12.54 2.20 3.78
C LEU A 68 12.53 0.88 2.99
N LEU A 69 12.35 0.96 1.67
CA LEU A 69 12.33 -0.19 0.77
C LEU A 69 13.74 -0.65 0.38
N GLU A 70 14.68 0.28 0.20
CA GLU A 70 16.08 0.04 -0.18
C GLU A 70 16.98 -0.25 1.01
N GLN A 71 16.53 0.05 2.23
CA GLN A 71 17.31 -0.13 3.46
C GLN A 71 17.94 -1.52 3.46
N PRO A 72 19.28 -1.59 3.37
CA PRO A 72 19.99 -2.85 3.19
C PRO A 72 19.79 -3.66 4.46
N GLU A 73 19.21 -4.84 4.31
CA GLU A 73 19.34 -5.90 5.31
C GLU A 73 19.13 -5.41 6.75
N HIS A 74 18.00 -4.76 7.04
CA HIS A 74 17.62 -4.54 8.42
C HIS A 74 17.32 -5.89 9.07
N LEU A 75 18.37 -6.56 9.56
CA LEU A 75 18.39 -7.46 10.71
C LEU A 75 17.08 -8.23 10.93
N GLU A 76 16.62 -9.04 9.98
CA GLU A 76 15.40 -9.84 10.12
C GLU A 76 14.14 -9.05 10.59
N ARG A 77 14.08 -7.73 10.35
CA ARG A 77 13.02 -6.84 10.87
C ARG A 77 12.00 -6.52 9.80
N ILE A 78 10.73 -6.64 10.18
CA ILE A 78 9.59 -6.31 9.35
C ILE A 78 9.33 -4.79 9.45
N SER A 79 9.29 -4.12 8.31
CA SER A 79 9.02 -2.68 8.23
C SER A 79 7.52 -2.42 8.35
N VAL A 80 7.05 -2.06 9.55
CA VAL A 80 5.67 -1.66 9.80
C VAL A 80 5.62 -0.15 10.00
N VAL A 81 4.81 0.53 9.20
CA VAL A 81 4.57 1.97 9.35
C VAL A 81 3.30 2.22 10.16
N VAL A 82 3.37 3.21 11.05
CA VAL A 82 2.22 3.78 11.73
C VAL A 82 1.68 4.88 10.83
N GLY A 83 0.38 4.85 10.54
CA GLY A 83 -0.20 5.80 9.61
C GLY A 83 -1.68 5.59 9.37
N ARG A 84 -2.16 6.24 8.31
CA ARG A 84 -3.50 6.03 7.75
C ARG A 84 -3.34 5.64 6.29
N CYS A 85 -4.17 4.72 5.84
CA CYS A 85 -4.43 4.55 4.42
C CYS A 85 -5.92 4.63 4.13
N HIS A 86 -6.22 5.05 2.91
CA HIS A 86 -7.57 5.22 2.41
C HIS A 86 -7.62 4.88 0.94
N TRP A 87 -8.76 4.32 0.53
CA TRP A 87 -9.03 3.91 -0.84
C TRP A 87 -10.07 4.83 -1.43
N THR A 88 -9.77 5.38 -2.60
CA THR A 88 -10.67 6.24 -3.36
C THR A 88 -10.82 5.71 -4.78
N ILE A 89 -11.98 5.90 -5.40
CA ILE A 89 -12.17 5.67 -6.84
C ILE A 89 -11.92 6.98 -7.59
N ILE A 90 -10.86 7.03 -8.39
CA ILE A 90 -10.50 8.25 -9.13
C ILE A 90 -11.08 8.31 -10.54
N ASP A 91 -11.29 7.15 -11.18
CA ASP A 91 -11.95 7.06 -12.47
C ASP A 91 -12.83 5.80 -12.56
N PRO A 92 -14.15 5.93 -12.36
CA PRO A 92 -15.07 4.80 -12.47
C PRO A 92 -15.14 4.19 -13.89
N ARG A 93 -14.87 4.97 -14.95
CA ARG A 93 -14.98 4.50 -16.34
C ARG A 93 -13.82 3.60 -16.72
N HIS A 94 -12.63 3.97 -16.28
CA HIS A 94 -11.42 3.18 -16.50
C HIS A 94 -11.10 2.25 -15.33
N ALA A 95 -11.97 2.24 -14.31
CA ALA A 95 -11.83 1.51 -13.07
C ALA A 95 -10.44 1.74 -12.44
N LEU A 96 -10.09 3.00 -12.21
CA LEU A 96 -8.85 3.37 -11.52
C LEU A 96 -9.14 3.65 -10.05
N LEU A 97 -8.29 3.07 -9.21
CA LEU A 97 -8.29 3.27 -7.77
C LEU A 97 -7.07 4.08 -7.37
N GLU A 98 -7.22 4.82 -6.29
CA GLU A 98 -6.15 5.51 -5.59
C GLU A 98 -6.08 4.96 -4.16
N LEU A 99 -4.88 4.60 -3.76
CA LEU A 99 -4.52 4.29 -2.38
C LEU A 99 -3.71 5.46 -1.83
N SER A 100 -4.34 6.28 -1.01
CA SER A 100 -3.64 7.33 -0.26
C SER A 100 -3.00 6.74 0.98
N VAL A 101 -1.70 6.99 1.18
CA VAL A 101 -0.95 6.54 2.35
C VAL A 101 -0.31 7.73 3.03
N ARG A 102 -0.56 7.85 4.33
CA ARG A 102 0.05 8.83 5.22
C ARG A 102 0.71 8.12 6.38
N ALA A 103 2.01 7.92 6.30
CA ALA A 103 2.81 7.35 7.36
C ALA A 103 3.38 8.46 8.25
N THR A 104 3.42 8.22 9.55
CA THR A 104 3.97 9.14 10.57
C THR A 104 5.16 8.56 11.33
N ALA A 105 5.32 7.23 11.34
CA ALA A 105 6.46 6.54 11.95
C ALA A 105 6.70 5.18 11.24
N PRO A 106 7.91 4.60 11.29
CA PRO A 106 9.16 5.16 11.86
C PRO A 106 9.69 6.35 11.06
N VAL A 107 9.22 6.52 9.81
CA VAL A 107 9.54 7.64 8.93
C VAL A 107 8.22 8.24 8.42
N SER A 108 8.19 9.56 8.26
CA SER A 108 7.01 10.28 7.78
C SER A 108 7.04 10.40 6.27
N PHE A 109 5.96 10.01 5.60
CA PHE A 109 5.76 10.23 4.17
C PHE A 109 4.26 10.27 3.84
N GLU A 110 3.94 10.95 2.75
CA GLU A 110 2.59 11.04 2.20
C GLU A 110 2.67 10.78 0.70
N ILE A 111 1.95 9.77 0.22
CA ILE A 111 1.94 9.36 -1.18
C ILE A 111 0.53 8.95 -1.59
N ASP A 112 0.22 9.11 -2.86
CA ASP A 112 -0.98 8.55 -3.48
C ASP A 112 -0.52 7.52 -4.53
N ILE A 113 -1.04 6.30 -4.45
CA ILE A 113 -0.68 5.21 -5.37
C ILE A 113 -1.87 4.90 -6.26
N ILE A 114 -1.70 5.05 -7.57
CA ILE A 114 -2.71 4.78 -8.58
C ILE A 114 -2.55 3.35 -9.08
N LEU A 115 -3.66 2.60 -9.12
CA LEU A 115 -3.68 1.24 -9.64
C LEU A 115 -4.99 0.93 -10.37
N PRO A 116 -4.95 0.10 -11.43
CA PRO A 116 -6.17 -0.36 -12.07
C PRO A 116 -6.92 -1.34 -11.17
N ALA A 117 -8.23 -1.17 -11.04
CA ALA A 117 -9.10 -1.98 -10.20
C ALA A 117 -9.00 -3.47 -10.52
N ARG A 118 -8.71 -3.82 -11.79
CA ARG A 118 -8.47 -5.20 -12.22
C ARG A 118 -7.44 -5.93 -11.38
N SER A 119 -6.42 -5.22 -10.88
CA SER A 119 -5.35 -5.79 -10.06
C SER A 119 -5.83 -6.14 -8.65
N VAL A 120 -6.95 -5.56 -8.21
CA VAL A 120 -7.50 -5.79 -6.86
C VAL A 120 -8.81 -6.57 -6.87
N LEU A 121 -9.40 -6.87 -8.03
CA LEU A 121 -10.75 -7.47 -8.15
C LEU A 121 -10.92 -8.70 -7.25
N ASN A 122 -9.97 -9.63 -7.30
CA ASN A 122 -10.01 -10.88 -6.52
C ASN A 122 -9.80 -10.68 -5.01
N ALA A 123 -9.43 -9.48 -4.59
CA ALA A 123 -9.17 -9.09 -3.21
C ALA A 123 -10.11 -7.97 -2.71
N LEU A 124 -11.03 -7.47 -3.54
CA LEU A 124 -11.88 -6.33 -3.20
C LEU A 124 -12.68 -6.55 -1.92
N ASP A 125 -13.33 -7.70 -1.77
CA ASP A 125 -14.10 -8.05 -0.57
C ASP A 125 -13.23 -8.10 0.70
N LEU A 126 -11.95 -8.45 0.56
CA LEU A 126 -11.01 -8.48 1.68
C LEU A 126 -10.55 -7.05 2.01
N LEU A 127 -10.16 -6.29 0.99
CA LEU A 127 -9.72 -4.90 1.14
C LEU A 127 -10.81 -3.99 1.71
N ALA A 128 -12.06 -4.20 1.29
CA ALA A 128 -13.23 -3.47 1.81
C ALA A 128 -13.43 -3.65 3.32
N ARG A 129 -13.09 -4.83 3.85
CA ARG A 129 -13.14 -5.14 5.29
C ARG A 129 -11.93 -4.63 6.07
N GLY A 130 -10.97 -4.00 5.40
CA GLY A 130 -9.70 -3.60 5.98
C GLY A 130 -8.71 -4.76 6.04
N GLY A 131 -7.47 -4.46 6.38
CA GLY A 131 -6.40 -5.46 6.43
C GLY A 131 -5.01 -4.85 6.30
N THR A 132 -4.01 -5.70 6.09
CA THR A 132 -2.64 -5.25 5.90
C THR A 132 -2.36 -5.03 4.41
N ILE A 133 -2.01 -3.79 4.07
CA ILE A 133 -1.45 -3.44 2.78
C ILE A 133 0.06 -3.45 2.90
N ALA A 134 0.72 -4.00 1.90
CA ALA A 134 2.16 -3.93 1.74
C ALA A 134 2.49 -3.04 0.54
N ILE A 135 3.59 -2.31 0.63
CA ILE A 135 4.23 -1.63 -0.49
C ILE A 135 5.57 -2.30 -0.71
N THR A 136 5.91 -2.54 -1.98
CA THR A 136 7.22 -3.09 -2.38
C THR A 136 7.64 -2.53 -3.73
N THR A 137 8.86 -2.83 -4.17
CA THR A 137 9.36 -2.47 -5.50
C THR A 137 9.41 -3.70 -6.40
N GLU A 138 9.49 -3.48 -7.72
CA GLU A 138 9.62 -4.54 -8.73
C GLU A 138 10.83 -5.45 -8.47
N ARG A 139 11.98 -4.88 -8.05
CA ARG A 139 13.15 -5.66 -7.65
C ARG A 139 12.85 -6.67 -6.55
N HIS A 140 12.05 -6.27 -5.56
CA HIS A 140 11.72 -7.12 -4.42
C HIS A 140 10.56 -8.08 -4.74
N SER A 141 9.59 -7.66 -5.55
CA SER A 141 8.43 -8.48 -5.90
C SER A 141 8.81 -9.76 -6.64
N GLY A 142 9.85 -9.72 -7.48
CA GLY A 142 10.38 -10.92 -8.15
C GLY A 142 10.85 -12.02 -7.20
N THR A 143 11.15 -11.69 -5.94
CA THR A 143 11.54 -12.67 -4.91
C THR A 143 10.36 -13.13 -4.05
N LEU A 144 9.20 -12.47 -4.14
CA LEU A 144 7.94 -12.83 -3.48
C LEU A 144 7.28 -14.00 -4.23
N THR A 145 8.00 -15.11 -4.32
CA THR A 145 7.46 -16.31 -4.94
C THR A 145 6.49 -17.00 -3.98
N PRO A 146 5.55 -17.80 -4.49
CA PRO A 146 4.71 -18.63 -3.63
C PRO A 146 5.50 -19.53 -2.67
N ARG A 147 6.80 -19.77 -2.90
CA ARG A 147 7.68 -20.62 -2.08
C ARG A 147 8.57 -19.85 -1.09
N ALA A 148 8.48 -18.52 -1.03
CA ALA A 148 9.26 -17.72 -0.10
C ALA A 148 8.87 -18.02 1.36
N ASP A 149 9.85 -17.93 2.27
CA ASP A 149 9.59 -17.98 3.70
C ASP A 149 8.79 -16.75 4.14
N ILE A 150 7.91 -16.90 5.14
CA ILE A 150 7.05 -15.81 5.64
C ILE A 150 7.89 -14.61 6.06
N ARG A 151 8.96 -14.83 6.83
CA ARG A 151 9.79 -13.74 7.34
C ARG A 151 10.57 -13.07 6.22
N ASP A 152 11.17 -13.86 5.32
CA ASP A 152 11.89 -13.33 4.15
C ASP A 152 10.99 -12.49 3.24
N ALA A 153 9.73 -12.91 3.06
CA ALA A 153 8.75 -12.12 2.31
C ALA A 153 8.45 -10.81 3.04
N LEU A 154 8.12 -10.85 4.34
CA LEU A 154 7.72 -9.66 5.10
C LEU A 154 8.85 -8.63 5.27
N THR A 155 10.11 -9.06 5.30
CA THR A 155 11.27 -8.13 5.40
C THR A 155 11.48 -7.29 4.13
N LYS A 156 10.84 -7.66 3.01
CA LYS A 156 10.92 -6.96 1.71
C LYS A 156 9.72 -6.05 1.44
N LEU A 157 8.88 -5.86 2.45
CA LEU A 157 7.62 -5.14 2.38
C LEU A 157 7.60 -4.01 3.41
N VAL A 158 7.00 -2.88 3.02
CA VAL A 158 6.56 -1.85 3.97
C VAL A 158 5.08 -2.09 4.25
N LEU A 159 4.75 -2.49 5.48
CA LEU A 159 3.40 -2.86 5.89
C LEU A 159 2.67 -1.70 6.55
N ILE A 160 1.42 -1.50 6.15
CA ILE A 160 0.50 -0.54 6.75
C ILE A 160 -0.85 -1.20 7.00
N SER A 161 -1.45 -0.89 8.15
CA SER A 161 -2.83 -1.29 8.46
C SER A 161 -3.82 -0.36 7.77
N CYS A 162 -4.74 -0.92 7.01
CA CYS A 162 -5.86 -0.20 6.41
C CYS A 162 -7.16 -0.50 7.13
N PRO A 163 -7.90 0.54 7.54
CA PRO A 163 -9.25 0.35 8.05
C PRO A 163 -10.20 -0.12 6.93
N PRO A 164 -11.39 -0.63 7.28
CA PRO A 164 -12.45 -0.90 6.32
C PRO A 164 -12.77 0.32 5.44
N SER A 165 -13.14 0.06 4.19
CA SER A 165 -13.50 1.08 3.20
C SER A 165 -14.89 0.82 2.63
N ALA A 166 -15.83 1.71 2.95
CA ALA A 166 -17.18 1.70 2.38
C ALA A 166 -17.19 1.94 0.86
N GLU A 167 -16.22 2.69 0.34
CA GLU A 167 -16.09 2.91 -1.11
C GLU A 167 -15.72 1.62 -1.83
N LEU A 168 -14.76 0.87 -1.30
CA LEU A 168 -14.42 -0.45 -1.86
C LEU A 168 -15.56 -1.46 -1.69
N GLU A 169 -16.30 -1.39 -0.59
CA GLU A 169 -17.49 -2.24 -0.38
C GLU A 169 -18.55 -2.00 -1.45
N ALA A 170 -18.82 -0.74 -1.79
CA ALA A 170 -19.74 -0.38 -2.87
C ALA A 170 -19.26 -0.91 -4.24
N VAL A 171 -17.95 -0.86 -4.51
CA VAL A 171 -17.38 -1.42 -5.74
C VAL A 171 -17.50 -2.94 -5.76
N ALA A 172 -17.19 -3.62 -4.66
CA ALA A 172 -17.27 -5.07 -4.56
C ALA A 172 -18.70 -5.58 -4.80
N ALA A 173 -19.70 -4.89 -4.24
CA ALA A 173 -21.11 -5.18 -4.49
C ALA A 173 -21.48 -4.99 -5.97
N ALA A 174 -21.09 -3.87 -6.59
CA ALA A 174 -21.37 -3.59 -8.00
C ALA A 174 -20.71 -4.59 -8.96
N VAL A 175 -19.49 -5.04 -8.67
CA VAL A 175 -18.79 -6.06 -9.46
C VAL A 175 -19.49 -7.41 -9.33
N SER A 176 -19.95 -7.79 -8.14
CA SER A 176 -20.65 -9.05 -7.91
C SER A 176 -21.96 -9.15 -8.68
N GLU A 177 -22.70 -8.04 -8.78
CA GLU A 177 -23.94 -7.95 -9.56
C GLU A 177 -23.70 -8.04 -11.08
N ALA A 178 -22.56 -7.56 -11.59
CA ALA A 178 -22.24 -7.59 -13.02
C ALA A 178 -21.73 -8.96 -13.52
N VAL A 179 -21.31 -9.84 -12.61
CA VAL A 179 -20.77 -11.18 -12.92
C VAL A 179 -21.83 -12.29 -12.76
N CYS A 180 -23.00 -11.99 -12.17
CA CYS A 180 -24.15 -12.89 -12.06
C CYS A 180 -25.13 -12.71 -13.23
#